data_AF-A0A7S2F0C1-F1
#
_entry.id   AF-A0A7S2F0C1-F1
#
_cell.length_a   1.000
_cell.length_b   1.000
_cell.length_c   1.000
_cell.angle_alpha   90.00
_cell.angle_beta   90.00
_cell.angle_gamma   90.00
#
_symmetry.space_group_name_H-M   'P 1'
#
loop_
_entity.id
_entity.type
_entity.pdbx_description
1 polymer ?
#
loop_
_entity_poly.entity_id
_entity_poly.type
_entity_poly.pdbx_seq_one_letter_code
_entity_poly.pdbx_strand_id
1 'polypeptide(L)'
;VADPSLVPARLRAGNSGLDSQNMELRSMLQWLVESVDLERHVVFECGTGESEIMVGGRRVQLQRMATWPIAANGRAAGLKLSVPLDLQVEIAETLLAARARGCRLDEREMQRLAENWEMVGAEVACARAGQPEPAVFLVRRGSAQAMIV
;
A
#
# COMPACT_ATOMS: atom_id res chain seq x y z
N VAL A 1 -52.68 11.38 -12.48
CA VAL A 1 -52.05 10.24 -11.78
C VAL A 1 -51.13 9.56 -12.77
N ALA A 2 -49.84 9.88 -12.71
CA ALA A 2 -48.81 9.26 -13.52
C ALA A 2 -47.55 9.19 -12.64
N ASP A 3 -47.16 7.98 -12.26
CA ASP A 3 -45.99 7.69 -11.46
C ASP A 3 -44.71 7.88 -12.31
N PRO A 4 -43.76 8.74 -11.91
CA PRO A 4 -42.48 8.85 -12.57
C PRO A 4 -41.42 8.07 -11.79
N SER A 5 -41.14 6.83 -12.20
CA SER A 5 -39.86 6.20 -11.87
C SER A 5 -39.55 5.07 -12.86
N LEU A 6 -38.85 5.43 -13.93
CA LEU A 6 -38.18 4.50 -14.85
C LEU A 6 -36.77 4.14 -14.35
N VAL A 7 -36.58 4.02 -13.03
CA VAL A 7 -35.31 3.54 -12.47
C VAL A 7 -35.54 2.17 -11.85
N PRO A 8 -35.04 1.08 -12.47
CA PRO A 8 -35.14 -0.25 -11.89
C PRO A 8 -34.45 -0.25 -10.52
N ALA A 9 -35.21 -0.53 -9.46
CA ALA A 9 -34.75 -0.54 -8.07
C ALA A 9 -33.63 -1.56 -7.76
N ARG A 10 -33.12 -2.28 -8.78
CA ARG A 10 -32.16 -3.38 -8.63
C ARG A 10 -31.13 -3.45 -9.76
N LEU A 11 -30.64 -2.31 -10.25
CA LEU A 11 -29.38 -2.29 -10.99
C LEU A 11 -28.22 -2.45 -9.97
N ARG A 12 -27.85 -3.70 -9.66
CA ARG A 12 -26.53 -4.00 -9.07
C ARG A 12 -25.54 -4.15 -10.22
N ALA A 13 -24.83 -3.06 -10.54
CA ALA A 13 -23.62 -3.14 -11.33
C ALA A 13 -22.45 -3.59 -10.42
N GLY A 14 -21.77 -4.67 -10.79
CA GLY A 14 -20.40 -4.98 -10.33
C GLY A 14 -20.26 -5.76 -9.03
N ASN A 15 -20.18 -7.09 -9.11
CA ASN A 15 -19.49 -7.93 -8.11
C ASN A 15 -17.97 -8.00 -8.38
N SER A 16 -17.41 -7.01 -9.10
CA SER A 16 -16.03 -6.97 -9.59
C SER A 16 -15.03 -6.32 -8.63
N GLY A 17 -15.46 -5.91 -7.43
CA GLY A 17 -14.64 -5.12 -6.52
C GLY A 17 -13.33 -5.81 -6.11
N LEU A 18 -13.36 -7.14 -5.93
CA LEU A 18 -12.16 -7.92 -5.59
C LEU A 18 -11.16 -7.98 -6.75
N ASP A 19 -11.64 -8.19 -7.98
CA ASP A 19 -10.78 -8.26 -9.16
C ASP A 19 -10.13 -6.90 -9.46
N SER A 20 -10.89 -5.81 -9.30
CA SER A 20 -10.37 -4.45 -9.47
C SER A 20 -9.30 -4.10 -8.42
N GLN A 21 -9.53 -4.40 -7.14
CA GLN A 21 -8.53 -4.18 -6.08
C GLN A 21 -7.25 -5.00 -6.31
N ASN A 22 -7.37 -6.23 -6.79
CA ASN A 22 -6.22 -7.07 -7.11
C ASN A 22 -5.40 -6.48 -8.28
N MET A 23 -6.05 -5.92 -9.31
CA MET A 23 -5.35 -5.24 -10.41
C MET A 23 -4.63 -3.97 -9.95
N GLU A 24 -5.26 -3.18 -9.07
CA GLU A 24 -4.64 -1.99 -8.47
C GLU A 24 -3.42 -2.36 -7.63
N LEU A 25 -3.54 -3.39 -6.78
CA LEU A 25 -2.43 -3.90 -5.97
C LEU A 25 -1.27 -4.37 -6.83
N ARG A 26 -1.56 -5.13 -7.88
CA ARG A 26 -0.56 -5.59 -8.85
C ARG A 26 0.18 -4.43 -9.49
N SER A 27 -0.57 -3.42 -9.95
CA SER A 27 0.00 -2.23 -10.60
C SER A 27 0.87 -1.43 -9.65
N MET A 28 0.45 -1.29 -8.38
CA MET A 28 1.21 -0.61 -7.34
C MET A 28 2.51 -1.36 -7.00
N LEU A 29 2.44 -2.67 -6.77
CA LEU A 29 3.63 -3.49 -6.46
C LEU A 29 4.63 -3.46 -7.62
N GLN A 30 4.14 -3.56 -8.85
CA GLN A 30 4.96 -3.42 -10.05
C GLN A 30 5.65 -2.06 -10.12
N TRP A 31 4.92 -0.97 -9.86
CA TRP A 31 5.49 0.38 -9.82
C TRP A 31 6.54 0.55 -8.71
N LEU A 32 6.36 -0.07 -7.54
CA LEU A 32 7.34 -0.05 -6.45
C LEU A 32 8.65 -0.75 -6.85
N VAL A 33 8.57 -1.88 -7.56
CA VAL A 33 9.75 -2.58 -8.10
C VAL A 33 10.58 -1.66 -8.96
N GLU A 34 9.95 -0.82 -9.77
CA GLU A 34 10.65 0.10 -10.68
C GLU A 34 11.18 1.36 -9.98
N SER A 35 10.48 1.83 -8.95
CA SER A 35 10.64 3.23 -8.48
C SER A 35 11.34 3.38 -7.13
N VAL A 36 11.42 2.34 -6.30
CA VAL A 36 11.98 2.45 -4.94
C VAL A 36 13.52 2.53 -4.95
N ASP A 37 14.11 3.54 -4.31
CA ASP A 37 15.56 3.60 -4.13
C ASP A 37 15.96 2.84 -2.84
N LEU A 38 16.51 1.64 -3.01
CA LEU A 38 16.91 0.77 -1.91
C LEU A 38 18.29 1.14 -1.31
N GLU A 39 19.08 1.98 -1.98
CA GLU A 39 20.40 2.38 -1.49
C GLU A 39 20.30 3.34 -0.31
N ARG A 40 19.20 4.10 -0.24
CA ARG A 40 18.97 5.11 0.79
C ARG A 40 17.78 4.72 1.63
N HIS A 41 18.02 4.48 2.91
CA HIS A 41 16.93 4.23 3.85
C HIS A 41 17.12 5.01 5.14
N VAL A 42 15.99 5.32 5.78
CA VAL A 42 15.93 5.91 7.12
C VAL A 42 15.06 5.01 7.97
N VAL A 43 15.51 4.75 9.20
CA VAL A 43 14.71 4.05 10.21
C VAL A 43 14.17 5.07 11.20
N PHE A 44 12.89 4.96 11.55
CA PHE A 44 12.27 5.79 12.56
C PHE A 44 11.22 5.03 13.37
N GLU A 45 10.83 5.63 14.49
CA GLU A 45 9.81 5.11 15.39
C GLU A 45 8.49 5.87 15.20
N CYS A 46 7.40 5.13 15.07
CA CYS A 46 6.03 5.58 14.95
C CYS A 46 5.30 5.38 16.29
N GLY A 47 5.22 6.45 17.08
CA GLY A 47 4.47 6.46 18.35
C GLY A 47 5.21 5.77 19.50
N THR A 48 4.52 5.61 20.64
CA THR A 48 5.09 5.04 21.86
C THR A 48 4.68 3.57 21.99
N GLY A 49 5.48 2.66 21.44
CA GLY A 49 5.49 1.20 21.74
C GLY A 49 4.25 0.37 21.39
N GLU A 50 3.04 0.80 21.74
CA GLU A 50 1.79 0.03 21.62
C GLU A 50 0.66 0.83 20.95
N SER A 51 0.99 1.96 20.31
CA SER A 51 0.00 2.76 19.60
C SER A 51 -0.51 2.04 18.35
N GLU A 52 -1.77 1.63 18.39
CA GLU A 52 -2.52 1.15 17.22
C GLU A 52 -3.21 2.32 16.53
N ILE A 53 -3.23 2.29 15.20
CA ILE A 53 -4.03 3.20 14.38
C ILE A 53 -5.13 2.42 13.64
N MET A 54 -6.23 3.10 13.35
CA MET A 54 -7.32 2.54 12.56
C MET A 54 -7.15 2.93 11.09
N VAL A 55 -7.06 1.94 10.20
CA VAL A 55 -6.96 2.15 8.75
C VAL A 55 -7.96 1.24 8.05
N GLY A 56 -8.95 1.81 7.36
CA GLY A 56 -10.00 1.05 6.68
C GLY A 56 -10.76 0.08 7.60
N GLY A 57 -10.94 0.43 8.87
CA GLY A 57 -11.57 -0.45 9.87
C GLY A 57 -10.67 -1.55 10.44
N ARG A 58 -9.39 -1.60 10.07
CA ARG A 58 -8.39 -2.52 10.65
C ARG A 58 -7.47 -1.80 11.62
N ARG A 59 -7.02 -2.54 12.64
CA ARG A 59 -6.00 -2.09 13.60
C ARG A 59 -4.62 -2.38 13.04
N VAL A 60 -3.77 -1.36 12.97
CA VAL A 60 -2.42 -1.43 12.43
C VAL A 60 -1.42 -0.88 13.44
N GLN A 61 -0.26 -1.54 13.54
CA GLN A 61 0.87 -1.15 14.36
C GLN A 61 2.04 -0.76 13.44
N LEU A 62 2.54 0.47 13.62
CA LEU A 62 3.65 1.00 12.82
C LEU A 62 4.99 0.96 13.57
N GLN A 63 4.98 0.99 14.91
CA GLN A 63 6.14 0.87 15.82
C GLN A 63 7.48 1.35 15.26
N ARG A 64 8.25 0.51 14.56
CA ARG A 64 9.54 0.86 13.95
C ARG A 64 9.48 0.59 12.45
N MET A 65 9.67 1.63 11.65
CA MET A 65 9.56 1.58 10.20
C MET A 65 10.91 1.87 9.55
N ALA A 66 11.21 1.17 8.47
CA ALA A 66 12.24 1.52 7.52
C ALA A 66 11.60 2.17 6.29
N THR A 67 12.20 3.26 5.81
CA THR A 67 11.63 4.03 4.71
C THR A 67 12.64 4.31 3.62
N TRP A 68 12.22 4.04 2.39
CA TRP A 68 12.94 4.31 1.16
C TRP A 68 12.25 5.41 0.35
N PRO A 69 13.00 6.32 -0.27
CA PRO A 69 12.42 7.28 -1.21
C PRO A 69 11.95 6.56 -2.49
N ILE A 70 10.87 7.07 -3.08
CA ILE A 70 10.36 6.58 -4.36
C ILE A 70 10.67 7.62 -5.43
N ALA A 71 11.47 7.23 -6.43
CA ALA A 71 11.82 8.05 -7.58
C ALA A 71 10.77 7.87 -8.70
N ALA A 72 9.70 8.65 -8.65
CA ALA A 72 8.72 8.66 -9.73
C ALA A 72 9.31 9.37 -10.97
N ASN A 73 9.45 8.65 -12.09
CA ASN A 73 9.93 9.20 -13.37
C ASN A 73 11.29 9.92 -13.28
N GLY A 74 12.21 9.42 -12.44
CA GLY A 74 13.53 10.02 -12.25
C GLY A 74 13.52 11.35 -11.49
N ARG A 75 12.39 11.75 -10.88
CA ARG A 75 12.28 12.92 -10.01
C ARG A 75 11.92 12.49 -8.59
N ALA A 76 12.55 13.11 -7.60
CA ALA A 76 12.19 12.93 -6.20
C ALA A 76 10.86 13.65 -5.93
N ALA A 77 9.75 12.92 -6.06
CA ALA A 77 8.40 13.45 -5.86
C ALA A 77 7.98 13.54 -4.38
N GLY A 78 8.93 13.39 -3.44
CA GLY A 78 8.65 13.34 -2.00
C GLY A 78 7.97 12.06 -1.51
N LEU A 79 7.57 11.17 -2.42
CA LEU A 79 6.97 9.86 -2.11
C LEU A 79 7.97 8.92 -1.46
N LYS A 80 7.45 8.05 -0.57
CA LYS A 80 8.26 7.18 0.27
C LYS A 80 7.55 5.87 0.51
N LEU A 81 8.26 4.75 0.37
CA LEU A 81 7.79 3.45 0.82
C LEU A 81 8.28 3.23 2.24
N SER A 82 7.36 3.09 3.20
CA SER A 82 7.65 2.75 4.59
C SER A 82 7.17 1.35 4.89
N VAL A 83 8.04 0.51 5.46
CA VAL A 83 7.73 -0.88 5.81
C VAL A 83 8.11 -1.14 7.27
N PRO A 84 7.44 -2.09 7.97
CA PRO A 84 7.87 -2.52 9.29
C PRO A 84 9.31 -3.00 9.24
N LEU A 85 10.12 -2.60 10.23
CA LEU A 85 11.56 -2.89 10.24
C LEU A 85 11.83 -4.40 10.13
N ASP A 86 11.00 -5.23 10.76
CA ASP A 86 11.12 -6.69 10.73
C ASP A 86 10.88 -7.28 9.31
N LEU A 87 10.18 -6.55 8.45
CA LEU A 87 9.94 -6.93 7.05
C LEU A 87 10.91 -6.26 6.08
N GLN A 88 11.80 -5.37 6.56
CA GLN A 88 12.67 -4.58 5.69
C GLN A 88 13.50 -5.45 4.74
N VAL A 89 14.15 -6.49 5.27
CA VAL A 89 15.02 -7.37 4.50
C VAL A 89 14.19 -8.17 3.48
N GLU A 90 13.09 -8.79 3.91
CA GLU A 90 12.21 -9.58 3.04
C GLU A 90 11.67 -8.76 1.86
N ILE A 91 11.20 -7.53 2.13
CA ILE A 91 10.68 -6.66 1.08
C ILE A 91 11.79 -6.19 0.15
N ALA A 92 12.95 -5.79 0.67
CA ALA A 92 14.08 -5.37 -0.15
C ALA A 92 14.56 -6.50 -1.07
N GLU A 93 14.70 -7.72 -0.55
CA GLU A 93 15.08 -8.91 -1.32
C GLU A 93 14.05 -9.22 -2.41
N THR A 94 12.74 -9.13 -2.09
CA THR A 94 11.67 -9.34 -3.07
C THR A 94 11.75 -8.34 -4.22
N LEU A 95 11.94 -7.05 -3.91
CA LEU A 95 12.08 -6.00 -4.92
C LEU A 95 13.35 -6.18 -5.77
N LEU A 96 14.48 -6.55 -5.15
CA LEU A 96 15.73 -6.82 -5.85
C LEU A 96 15.62 -8.05 -6.77
N ALA A 97 15.00 -9.14 -6.31
CA ALA A 97 14.77 -10.34 -7.11
C ALA A 97 13.86 -10.04 -8.32
N ALA A 98 12.83 -9.21 -8.14
CA ALA A 98 11.98 -8.75 -9.24
C ALA A 98 12.76 -7.89 -10.26
N ARG A 99 13.67 -7.01 -9.80
CA ARG A 99 14.56 -6.22 -10.67
C ARG A 99 15.49 -7.11 -11.48
N ALA A 100 16.12 -8.09 -10.85
CA ALA A 100 17.02 -9.04 -11.52
C ALA A 100 16.33 -9.84 -12.63
N ARG A 101 14.99 -9.99 -12.57
CA ARG A 101 14.16 -10.66 -13.59
C ARG A 101 13.57 -9.71 -14.64
N GLY A 102 14.12 -8.51 -14.77
CA GLY A 102 13.65 -7.50 -15.74
C GLY A 102 12.53 -6.61 -15.21
N CYS A 103 12.64 -6.23 -13.94
CA CYS A 103 11.66 -5.40 -13.22
C CYS A 103 10.25 -5.98 -13.30
N ARG A 104 10.06 -7.27 -13.00
CA ARG A 104 8.73 -7.90 -12.94
C ARG A 104 8.64 -8.86 -11.76
N LEU A 105 7.53 -8.80 -11.05
CA LEU A 105 7.20 -9.81 -10.05
C LEU A 105 6.71 -11.08 -10.74
N ASP A 106 7.11 -12.25 -10.22
CA ASP A 106 6.57 -13.52 -10.71
C ASP A 106 5.07 -13.61 -10.38
N GLU A 107 4.31 -14.32 -11.21
CA GLU A 107 2.85 -14.45 -11.03
C GLU A 107 2.53 -15.12 -9.68
N ARG A 108 3.33 -16.10 -9.25
CA ARG A 108 3.11 -16.79 -7.96
C ARG A 108 3.41 -15.87 -6.78
N GLU A 109 4.44 -15.03 -6.89
CA GLU A 109 4.75 -14.03 -5.87
C GLU A 109 3.66 -12.97 -5.79
N MET A 110 3.19 -12.49 -6.94
CA MET A 110 2.10 -11.53 -7.03
C MET A 110 0.82 -12.07 -6.41
N GLN A 111 0.44 -13.30 -6.76
CA GLN A 111 -0.72 -13.98 -6.19
C GLN A 111 -0.58 -14.13 -4.67
N ARG A 112 0.59 -14.56 -4.18
CA ARG A 112 0.87 -14.66 -2.75
C ARG A 112 0.77 -13.30 -2.05
N LEU A 113 1.25 -12.22 -2.66
CA LEU A 113 1.12 -10.88 -2.11
C LEU A 113 -0.36 -10.43 -2.08
N ALA A 114 -1.11 -10.64 -3.15
CA ALA A 114 -2.54 -10.32 -3.19
C ALA A 114 -3.39 -11.10 -2.17
N GLU A 115 -3.04 -12.36 -1.92
CA GLU A 115 -3.70 -13.19 -0.91
C GLU A 115 -3.43 -12.74 0.53
N ASN A 116 -2.26 -12.14 0.78
CA ASN A 116 -1.81 -11.79 2.13
C ASN A 116 -1.95 -10.30 2.44
N TRP A 117 -2.13 -9.44 1.44
CA TRP A 117 -2.19 -8.00 1.60
C TRP A 117 -3.49 -7.44 1.03
N GLU A 118 -3.90 -6.30 1.57
CA GLU A 118 -5.05 -5.54 1.08
C GLU A 118 -4.65 -4.08 0.97
N MET A 119 -5.09 -3.43 -0.11
CA MET A 119 -4.87 -2.00 -0.31
C MET A 119 -6.00 -1.19 0.32
N VAL A 120 -5.62 -0.18 1.10
CA VAL A 120 -6.52 0.76 1.74
C VAL A 120 -6.02 2.17 1.53
N GLY A 121 -6.83 3.03 0.90
CA GLY A 121 -6.56 4.47 0.84
C GLY A 121 -6.89 5.14 2.18
N ALA A 122 -6.03 6.06 2.63
CA ALA A 122 -6.25 6.83 3.85
C ALA A 122 -5.64 8.22 3.74
N GLU A 123 -6.03 9.09 4.67
CA GLU A 123 -5.45 10.42 4.85
C GLU A 123 -4.66 10.44 6.17
N VAL A 124 -3.39 10.84 6.11
CA VAL A 124 -2.50 10.90 7.26
C VAL A 124 -2.25 12.36 7.61
N ALA A 125 -2.58 12.76 8.84
CA ALA A 125 -2.30 14.11 9.31
C ALA A 125 -0.80 14.33 9.45
N CYS A 126 -0.22 15.20 8.62
CA CYS A 126 1.19 15.54 8.69
C CYS A 126 1.41 16.70 9.67
N ALA A 127 2.23 16.48 10.70
CA ALA A 127 2.53 17.47 11.74
C ALA A 127 3.16 18.78 11.21
N ARG A 128 3.77 18.75 10.01
CA ARG A 128 4.48 19.91 9.43
C ARG A 128 3.59 20.85 8.62
N ALA A 129 2.56 20.33 7.94
CA ALA A 129 1.75 21.11 7.01
C ALA A 129 0.35 21.44 7.55
N GLY A 130 -0.09 20.76 8.61
CA GLY A 130 -1.46 20.89 9.14
C GLY A 130 -2.55 20.45 8.15
N GLN A 131 -2.17 19.92 6.98
CA GLN A 131 -3.05 19.36 5.98
C GLN A 131 -2.88 17.84 5.97
N PRO A 132 -3.98 17.08 5.83
CA PRO A 132 -3.89 15.64 5.61
C PRO A 132 -3.19 15.36 4.28
N GLU A 133 -2.25 14.42 4.30
CA GLU A 133 -1.60 13.90 3.10
C GLU A 133 -2.24 12.56 2.72
N PRO A 134 -2.60 12.33 1.45
CA PRO A 134 -3.11 11.05 1.01
C PRO A 134 -1.99 10.01 1.10
N ALA A 135 -2.32 8.83 1.62
CA ALA A 135 -1.41 7.69 1.71
C ALA A 135 -2.14 6.40 1.34
N VAL A 136 -1.38 5.46 0.79
CA VAL A 136 -1.88 4.11 0.51
C VAL A 136 -1.26 3.14 1.51
N PHE A 137 -2.13 2.43 2.22
CA PHE A 137 -1.73 1.38 3.14
C PHE A 137 -1.89 0.02 2.47
N LEU A 138 -0.85 -0.79 2.52
CA LEU A 138 -0.91 -2.21 2.24
C LEU A 138 -0.98 -2.90 3.59
N VAL A 139 -2.16 -3.38 3.99
CA VAL A 139 -2.38 -4.01 5.30
C VAL A 139 -2.30 -5.52 5.16
N ARG A 140 -1.47 -6.17 5.98
CA ARG A 140 -1.29 -7.63 5.93
C ARG A 140 -2.44 -8.34 6.64
N ARG A 141 -3.18 -9.17 5.90
CA ARG A 141 -4.30 -9.98 6.40
C ARG A 141 -3.81 -10.92 7.50
N GLY A 142 -4.58 -10.97 8.60
CA GLY A 142 -4.25 -11.81 9.76
C GLY A 142 -3.17 -11.27 10.69
N SER A 143 -2.65 -10.05 10.45
CA SER A 143 -1.69 -9.39 11.34
C SER A 143 -2.02 -7.90 11.50
N ALA A 144 -1.34 -7.21 12.41
CA ALA A 144 -1.41 -5.76 12.56
C ALA A 144 -0.36 -5.01 11.73
N GLN A 145 0.35 -5.67 10.81
CA GLN A 145 1.42 -5.04 10.03
C GLN A 145 0.86 -4.31 8.80
N ALA A 146 1.46 -3.17 8.45
CA ALA A 146 1.17 -2.48 7.19
C ALA A 146 2.42 -1.84 6.57
N MET A 147 2.46 -1.80 5.23
CA MET A 147 3.35 -0.93 4.47
C MET A 147 2.60 0.34 4.07
N ILE A 148 3.30 1.47 3.97
CA ILE A 148 2.74 2.78 3.65
C ILE A 148 3.47 3.35 2.44
N VAL A 149 2.71 3.89 1.49
CA VAL A 149 3.20 4.58 0.31
C VAL A 149 2.59 5.97 0.22
#